data_AF-A0A2Z6ZY58-F1
#
_entry.id   AF-A0A2Z6ZY58-F1
#
_cell.length_a   1.000
_cell.length_b   1.000
_cell.length_c   1.000
_cell.angle_alpha   90.00
_cell.angle_beta   90.00
_cell.angle_gamma   90.00
#
_symmetry.space_group_name_H-M   'P 1'
#
loop_
_entity.id
_entity.type
_entity.pdbx_description
1 polymer ?
#
loop_
_entity_poly.entity_id
_entity_poly.type
_entity_poly.pdbx_seq_one_letter_code
_entity_poly.pdbx_strand_id
1 'polypeptide(L)'
;MDSLSILYVKRTSSHEEEFFCLHIQVAQLLIIASVSMTVFLRTQMGIDLVHANNYLGALFYSMIVVLIDGMPELSMTVSRLAVFYKQRDLHFYPAWAYAIPATILKIPLSLLSGLAWTSLTYYVIGYSPEPGRFFRHMMMISAVHMASISMFRFLASVFRSTVASTTAGSLAIVFVMLFSGFLIPRRR
;
A
#
# COMPACT_ATOMS: atom_id res chain seq x y z
N MET A 1 -20.76 8.03 -35.51
CA MET A 1 -20.33 7.60 -34.16
C MET A 1 -19.56 8.75 -33.56
N ASP A 2 -20.26 9.55 -32.77
CA ASP A 2 -19.80 10.87 -32.38
C ASP A 2 -18.74 10.77 -31.29
N SER A 3 -17.71 11.61 -31.32
CA SER A 3 -16.60 11.60 -30.35
C SER A 3 -17.07 11.61 -28.88
N LEU A 4 -18.29 12.07 -28.62
CA LEU A 4 -18.92 12.07 -27.29
C LEU A 4 -19.30 10.67 -26.80
N SER A 5 -19.76 9.76 -27.66
CA SER A 5 -20.11 8.39 -27.21
C SER A 5 -18.87 7.56 -26.87
N ILE A 6 -17.75 7.79 -27.57
CA ILE A 6 -16.45 7.16 -27.27
C ILE A 6 -15.90 7.68 -25.94
N LEU A 7 -16.05 8.97 -25.65
CA LEU A 7 -15.65 9.58 -24.38
C LEU A 7 -16.50 9.10 -23.20
N TYR A 8 -17.81 8.94 -23.39
CA TYR A 8 -18.70 8.38 -22.37
C TYR A 8 -18.35 6.92 -22.06
N VAL A 9 -18.22 6.07 -23.09
CA VAL A 9 -17.85 4.65 -22.90
C VAL A 9 -16.48 4.50 -22.23
N LYS A 10 -15.51 5.35 -22.58
CA LYS A 10 -14.18 5.32 -21.95
C LYS A 10 -14.18 5.85 -20.52
N ARG A 11 -15.09 6.77 -20.17
CA ARG A 11 -15.27 7.28 -18.81
C ARG A 11 -15.98 6.26 -17.92
N THR A 12 -17.03 5.61 -18.39
CA THR A 12 -17.76 4.58 -17.63
C THR A 12 -16.89 3.35 -17.38
N SER A 13 -16.19 2.86 -18.41
CA SER A 13 -15.23 1.75 -18.29
C SER A 13 -14.09 2.05 -17.31
N SER A 14 -13.57 3.29 -17.31
CA SER A 14 -12.51 3.69 -16.38
C SER A 14 -12.95 3.68 -14.90
N HIS A 15 -14.21 4.02 -14.60
CA HIS A 15 -14.70 3.98 -13.22
C HIS A 15 -14.96 2.55 -12.75
N GLU A 16 -15.49 1.69 -13.62
CA GLU A 16 -15.73 0.28 -13.30
C GLU A 16 -14.43 -0.50 -13.06
N GLU A 17 -13.38 -0.22 -13.83
CA GLU A 17 -12.06 -0.81 -13.63
C GLU A 17 -11.43 -0.41 -12.28
N GLU A 18 -11.63 0.84 -11.85
CA GLU A 18 -11.13 1.32 -10.55
C GLU A 18 -11.83 0.64 -9.37
N PHE A 19 -13.16 0.50 -9.44
CA PHE A 19 -13.90 -0.24 -8.42
C PHE A 19 -13.48 -1.71 -8.40
N PHE A 20 -13.38 -2.37 -9.55
CA PHE A 20 -12.96 -3.76 -9.63
C PHE A 20 -11.55 -3.97 -9.04
N CYS A 21 -10.60 -3.09 -9.38
CA CYS A 21 -9.24 -3.13 -8.84
C CYS A 21 -9.21 -2.94 -7.32
N LEU A 22 -10.03 -2.04 -6.77
CA LEU A 22 -10.15 -1.83 -5.33
C LEU A 22 -10.70 -3.09 -4.62
N HIS A 23 -11.72 -3.73 -5.18
CA HIS A 23 -12.25 -4.98 -4.62
C HIS A 23 -11.19 -6.08 -4.63
N ILE A 24 -10.41 -6.20 -5.70
CA ILE A 24 -9.29 -7.15 -5.78
C ILE A 24 -8.22 -6.83 -4.72
N GLN A 25 -7.83 -5.56 -4.57
CA GLN A 25 -6.81 -5.17 -3.60
C GLN A 25 -7.25 -5.48 -2.16
N VAL A 26 -8.50 -5.17 -1.82
CA VAL A 26 -9.06 -5.50 -0.50
C VAL A 26 -9.11 -7.01 -0.29
N ALA A 27 -9.52 -7.78 -1.31
CA ALA A 27 -9.52 -9.25 -1.23
C ALA A 27 -8.11 -9.83 -1.04
N GLN A 28 -7.11 -9.32 -1.77
CA GLN A 28 -5.71 -9.72 -1.62
C GLN A 28 -5.18 -9.42 -0.22
N LEU A 29 -5.47 -8.23 0.32
CA LEU A 29 -5.10 -7.85 1.69
C LEU A 29 -5.69 -8.82 2.72
N LEU A 30 -6.96 -9.20 2.56
CA LEU A 30 -7.62 -10.16 3.46
C LEU A 30 -6.99 -11.55 3.38
N ILE A 31 -6.66 -12.02 2.18
CA ILE A 31 -5.97 -13.31 1.99
C ILE A 31 -4.61 -13.26 2.69
N ILE A 32 -3.80 -12.23 2.44
CA ILE A 32 -2.47 -12.12 3.07
C ILE A 32 -2.61 -11.99 4.58
N ALA A 33 -3.57 -11.22 5.09
CA ALA A 33 -3.83 -11.11 6.52
C ALA A 33 -4.18 -12.48 7.13
N SER A 34 -5.01 -13.29 6.45
CA SER A 34 -5.36 -14.63 6.90
C SER A 34 -4.16 -15.60 6.93
N VAL A 35 -3.25 -15.51 5.95
CA VAL A 35 -2.00 -16.27 5.96
C VAL A 35 -1.08 -15.79 7.08
N SER A 36 -1.01 -14.48 7.31
CA SER A 36 -0.21 -13.88 8.39
C SER A 36 -0.68 -14.36 9.76
N MET A 37 -2.00 -14.45 9.96
CA MET A 37 -2.59 -15.00 11.16
C MET A 37 -2.14 -16.43 11.42
N THR A 38 -2.17 -17.31 10.41
CA THR A 38 -1.83 -18.72 10.58
C THR A 38 -0.34 -18.93 10.80
N VAL A 39 0.51 -18.11 10.17
CA VAL A 39 1.98 -18.18 10.31
C VAL A 39 2.45 -17.75 11.70
N PHE A 40 1.88 -16.70 12.27
CA PHE A 40 2.26 -16.17 13.59
C PHE A 40 1.31 -16.62 14.72
N LEU A 41 0.73 -17.82 14.60
CA LEU A 41 -0.15 -18.38 15.63
C LEU A 41 0.60 -18.52 16.96
N ARG A 42 -0.06 -18.07 18.02
CA ARG A 42 0.39 -18.14 19.41
C ARG A 42 0.56 -19.59 19.89
N THR A 43 1.75 -20.16 19.72
CA THR A 43 2.10 -21.50 20.25
C THR A 43 3.31 -21.47 21.17
N GLN A 44 3.09 -21.03 22.42
CA GLN A 44 3.80 -21.35 23.68
C GLN A 44 4.01 -20.07 24.51
N MET A 45 3.55 -20.08 25.76
CA MET A 45 3.75 -18.99 26.72
C MET A 45 4.98 -19.30 27.57
N GLY A 46 6.14 -18.79 27.16
CA GLY A 46 7.35 -18.71 27.97
C GLY A 46 8.02 -17.34 27.79
N ILE A 47 8.63 -16.80 28.84
CA ILE A 47 9.42 -15.55 28.75
C ILE A 47 10.80 -15.93 28.21
N ASP A 48 10.89 -16.20 26.91
CA ASP A 48 12.15 -16.56 26.25
C ASP A 48 12.52 -15.59 25.13
N LEU A 49 13.83 -15.46 24.88
CA LEU A 49 14.41 -14.65 23.79
C LEU A 49 13.82 -14.99 22.41
N VAL A 50 13.41 -16.25 22.21
CA VAL A 50 12.75 -16.74 20.99
C VAL A 50 11.42 -16.04 20.74
N HIS A 51 10.64 -15.76 21.78
CA HIS A 51 9.35 -15.08 21.66
C HIS A 51 9.54 -13.61 21.27
N ALA A 52 10.55 -12.94 21.86
CA ALA A 52 10.89 -11.57 21.49
C ALA A 52 11.27 -11.45 20.01
N ASN A 53 12.04 -12.40 19.49
CA ASN A 53 12.40 -12.44 18.07
C ASN A 53 11.18 -12.69 17.17
N ASN A 54 10.25 -13.56 17.58
CA ASN A 54 9.01 -13.82 16.84
C ASN A 54 8.12 -12.57 16.76
N TYR A 55 7.98 -11.79 17.84
CA TYR A 55 7.22 -10.54 17.81
C TYR A 55 7.87 -9.47 16.92
N LEU A 56 9.21 -9.32 16.99
CA LEU A 56 9.93 -8.40 16.13
C LEU A 56 9.81 -8.80 14.64
N GLY A 57 9.91 -10.11 14.36
CA GLY A 57 9.69 -10.66 13.03
C GLY A 57 8.28 -10.42 12.51
N ALA A 58 7.25 -10.59 13.34
CA ALA A 58 5.86 -10.32 12.98
C ALA A 58 5.62 -8.83 12.65
N LEU A 59 6.20 -7.92 13.45
CA LEU A 59 6.11 -6.48 13.21
C LEU A 59 6.82 -6.10 11.89
N PHE A 60 8.03 -6.63 11.67
CA PHE A 60 8.77 -6.38 10.43
C PHE A 60 8.03 -6.92 9.20
N TYR A 61 7.48 -8.14 9.30
CA TYR A 61 6.69 -8.75 8.24
C TYR A 61 5.44 -7.93 7.92
N SER A 62 4.72 -7.44 8.94
CA SER A 62 3.55 -6.57 8.73
C SER A 62 3.89 -5.29 7.97
N MET A 63 5.06 -4.71 8.25
CA MET A 63 5.54 -3.51 7.56
C MET A 63 5.89 -3.80 6.09
N ILE A 64 6.50 -4.95 5.80
CA ILE A 64 6.78 -5.39 4.42
C ILE A 64 5.50 -5.60 3.63
N VAL A 65 4.53 -6.31 4.20
CA VAL A 65 3.28 -6.61 3.49
C VAL A 65 2.58 -5.31 3.07
N VAL A 66 2.47 -4.37 4.01
CA VAL A 66 1.85 -3.07 3.78
C VAL A 66 2.66 -2.20 2.79
N LEU A 67 3.99 -2.33 2.80
CA LEU A 67 4.84 -1.67 1.81
C LEU A 67 4.57 -2.21 0.40
N ILE A 68 4.46 -3.53 0.23
CA ILE A 68 4.21 -4.19 -1.06
C ILE A 68 2.77 -3.94 -1.53
N ASP A 69 1.79 -3.81 -0.63
CA ASP A 69 0.39 -3.50 -0.98
C ASP A 69 0.25 -2.20 -1.78
N GLY A 70 1.22 -1.28 -1.70
CA GLY A 70 1.25 -0.07 -2.52
C GLY A 70 1.64 -0.28 -3.99
N MET A 71 2.20 -1.44 -4.37
CA MET A 71 2.70 -1.69 -5.73
C MET A 71 1.65 -1.53 -6.86
N PRO A 72 0.39 -1.99 -6.71
CA PRO A 72 -0.65 -1.78 -7.72
C PRO A 72 -0.92 -0.30 -8.02
N GLU A 73 -0.72 0.60 -7.04
CA GLU A 73 -0.88 2.04 -7.22
C GLU A 73 0.10 2.62 -8.24
N LEU A 74 1.29 2.02 -8.37
CA LEU A 74 2.28 2.41 -9.37
C LEU A 74 1.72 2.26 -10.78
N SER A 75 1.20 1.07 -11.11
CA SER A 75 0.62 0.77 -12.42
C SER A 75 -0.61 1.64 -12.71
N MET A 76 -1.47 1.86 -11.72
CA MET A 76 -2.62 2.76 -11.83
C MET A 76 -2.19 4.22 -12.05
N THR A 77 -1.10 4.66 -11.44
CA THR A 77 -0.61 6.02 -11.61
C THR A 77 -0.02 6.23 -13.00
N VAL A 78 0.72 5.25 -13.54
CA VAL A 78 1.26 5.31 -14.91
C VAL A 78 0.13 5.38 -15.95
N SER A 79 -0.94 4.60 -15.80
CA SER A 79 -2.08 4.66 -16.74
C SER A 79 -2.80 6.02 -16.67
N ARG A 80 -2.96 6.58 -15.47
CA ARG A 80 -3.54 7.92 -15.27
C ARG A 80 -2.67 9.05 -15.82
N LEU A 81 -1.34 8.93 -15.74
CA LEU A 81 -0.39 9.91 -16.29
C LEU A 81 -0.58 10.08 -17.81
N ALA A 82 -0.83 9.00 -18.55
CA ALA A 82 -1.06 9.07 -19.99
C ALA A 82 -2.31 9.91 -20.34
N VAL A 83 -3.37 9.79 -19.55
CA VAL A 83 -4.60 10.60 -19.69
C VAL A 83 -4.35 12.06 -19.27
N PHE A 84 -3.61 12.25 -18.18
CA PHE A 84 -3.25 13.57 -17.67
C PHE A 84 -2.47 14.42 -18.69
N TYR A 85 -1.46 13.84 -19.35
CA TYR A 85 -0.71 14.56 -20.39
C TYR A 85 -1.60 15.02 -21.53
N LYS A 86 -2.55 14.17 -21.98
CA LYS A 86 -3.51 14.52 -23.02
C LYS A 86 -4.46 15.65 -22.62
N GLN A 87 -4.86 15.71 -21.35
CA GLN A 87 -5.71 16.78 -20.82
C GLN A 87 -4.94 18.10 -20.60
N ARG A 88 -3.67 18.00 -20.20
CA ARG A 88 -2.78 19.16 -20.01
C ARG A 88 -2.49 19.87 -21.33
N ASP A 89 -2.28 19.12 -22.41
CA ASP A 89 -2.02 19.71 -23.73
C ASP A 89 -3.21 20.53 -24.23
N LEU A 90 -4.43 20.18 -23.81
CA LEU A 90 -5.66 20.93 -24.03
C LEU A 90 -5.88 22.09 -23.04
N HIS A 91 -4.90 22.39 -22.17
CA HIS A 91 -4.87 23.51 -21.22
C HIS A 91 -6.05 23.58 -20.23
N PHE A 92 -6.77 22.48 -20.00
CA PHE A 92 -7.96 22.50 -19.14
C PHE A 92 -7.66 22.66 -17.65
N TYR A 93 -6.67 21.96 -17.10
CA TYR A 93 -6.41 21.94 -15.64
C TYR A 93 -4.92 21.83 -15.27
N PRO A 94 -4.47 22.53 -14.21
CA PRO A 94 -3.10 22.40 -13.68
C PRO A 94 -2.90 21.08 -12.90
N ALA A 95 -1.65 20.62 -12.79
CA ALA A 95 -1.31 19.32 -12.19
C ALA A 95 -1.80 19.13 -10.74
N TRP A 96 -1.82 20.19 -9.95
CA TRP A 96 -2.27 20.15 -8.55
C TRP A 96 -3.78 19.89 -8.42
N ALA A 97 -4.58 20.35 -9.38
CA ALA A 97 -6.02 20.15 -9.38
C ALA A 97 -6.40 18.66 -9.59
N TYR A 98 -5.52 17.87 -10.23
CA TYR A 98 -5.70 16.42 -10.37
C TYR A 98 -5.12 15.64 -9.18
N ALA A 99 -4.01 16.13 -8.58
CA ALA A 99 -3.34 15.45 -7.49
C ALA A 99 -4.10 15.54 -6.15
N ILE A 100 -4.68 16.70 -5.81
CA ILE A 100 -5.33 16.92 -4.52
C ILE A 100 -6.54 15.99 -4.31
N PRO A 101 -7.51 15.88 -5.24
CA PRO A 101 -8.66 14.99 -5.07
C PRO A 101 -8.24 13.52 -4.97
N ALA A 102 -7.27 13.09 -5.78
CA ALA A 102 -6.76 11.72 -5.76
C ALA A 102 -6.11 11.38 -4.41
N THR A 103 -5.32 12.28 -3.83
CA THR A 103 -4.69 12.06 -2.53
C THR A 103 -5.72 12.06 -1.40
N ILE A 104 -6.70 12.98 -1.42
CA ILE A 104 -7.77 13.05 -0.41
C ILE A 104 -8.57 11.76 -0.36
N LEU A 105 -8.89 11.15 -1.51
CA LEU A 105 -9.60 9.87 -1.58
C LEU A 105 -8.76 8.69 -1.05
N LYS A 106 -7.43 8.75 -1.15
CA LYS A 106 -6.54 7.68 -0.71
C LYS A 106 -6.28 7.67 0.79
N ILE A 107 -6.39 8.81 1.47
CA ILE A 107 -6.25 8.91 2.94
C ILE A 107 -7.24 7.99 3.69
N PRO A 108 -8.57 8.08 3.48
CA PRO A 108 -9.53 7.23 4.19
C PRO A 108 -9.39 5.75 3.79
N LEU A 109 -9.08 5.46 2.52
CA LEU A 109 -8.84 4.10 2.06
C LEU A 109 -7.62 3.47 2.77
N SER A 110 -6.53 4.22 2.89
CA SER A 110 -5.33 3.78 3.61
C SER A 110 -5.60 3.51 5.09
N LEU A 111 -6.42 4.34 5.73
CA LEU A 111 -6.84 4.13 7.12
C LEU A 111 -7.70 2.87 7.28
N LEU A 112 -8.64 2.64 6.36
CA LEU A 112 -9.48 1.44 6.35
C LEU A 112 -8.65 0.17 6.14
N SER A 113 -7.72 0.16 5.19
CA SER A 113 -6.81 -0.96 4.97
C SER A 113 -5.93 -1.23 6.20
N GLY A 114 -5.38 -0.18 6.80
CA GLY A 114 -4.60 -0.28 8.04
C GLY A 114 -5.43 -0.81 9.21
N LEU A 115 -6.67 -0.38 9.34
CA LEU A 115 -7.61 -0.86 10.36
C LEU A 115 -7.99 -2.32 10.13
N ALA A 116 -8.30 -2.71 8.90
CA ALA A 116 -8.59 -4.09 8.54
C ALA A 116 -7.39 -4.99 8.86
N TRP A 117 -6.18 -4.60 8.42
CA TRP A 117 -4.95 -5.34 8.70
C TRP A 117 -4.68 -5.50 10.21
N THR A 118 -4.74 -4.39 10.96
CA THR A 118 -4.42 -4.40 12.39
C THR A 118 -5.49 -5.10 13.22
N SER A 119 -6.79 -4.91 12.94
CA SER A 119 -7.86 -5.64 13.66
C SER A 119 -7.74 -7.16 13.49
N LEU A 120 -7.33 -7.60 12.30
CA LEU A 120 -7.13 -9.00 11.97
C LEU A 120 -5.88 -9.58 12.64
N THR A 121 -4.73 -8.93 12.47
CA THR A 121 -3.44 -9.49 12.91
C THR A 121 -3.18 -9.28 14.40
N TYR A 122 -3.67 -8.19 15.00
CA TYR A 122 -3.28 -7.79 16.35
C TYR A 122 -3.72 -8.76 17.43
N TYR A 123 -4.97 -9.23 17.35
CA TYR A 123 -5.53 -10.17 18.31
C TYR A 123 -4.95 -11.57 18.15
N VAL A 124 -4.61 -11.97 16.92
CA VAL A 124 -4.10 -13.32 16.63
C VAL A 124 -2.64 -13.49 17.07
N ILE A 125 -1.81 -12.47 16.86
CA ILE A 125 -0.41 -12.49 17.28
C ILE A 125 -0.30 -12.39 18.81
N GLY A 126 -1.34 -11.88 19.49
CA GLY A 126 -1.37 -11.76 20.95
C GLY A 126 -0.56 -10.58 21.46
N TYR A 127 -0.58 -9.45 20.75
CA TYR A 127 0.00 -8.19 21.24
C TYR A 127 -0.73 -7.71 22.51
N SER A 128 -0.15 -6.71 23.19
CA SER A 128 -0.71 -6.15 24.43
C SER A 128 -2.18 -5.73 24.26
N PRO A 129 -3.10 -6.09 25.17
CA PRO A 129 -4.54 -5.77 25.02
C PRO A 129 -4.90 -4.30 25.24
N GLU A 130 -3.91 -3.40 25.38
CA GLU A 130 -4.16 -1.98 25.61
C GLU A 130 -4.67 -1.27 24.33
N PRO A 131 -5.85 -0.63 24.37
CA PRO A 131 -6.43 0.03 23.19
C PRO A 131 -5.54 1.18 22.69
N GLY A 132 -4.84 1.88 23.59
CA GLY A 132 -3.91 2.95 23.19
C GLY A 132 -2.75 2.45 22.32
N ARG A 133 -2.27 1.22 22.52
CA ARG A 133 -1.20 0.62 21.71
C ARG A 133 -1.72 0.14 20.36
N PHE A 134 -2.96 -0.35 20.32
CA PHE A 134 -3.64 -0.71 19.08
C PHE A 134 -3.73 0.50 18.14
N PHE A 135 -4.24 1.65 18.61
CA PHE A 135 -4.37 2.85 17.78
C PHE A 135 -3.01 3.37 17.29
N ARG A 136 -1.96 3.32 18.12
CA ARG A 136 -0.60 3.69 17.70
C ARG A 136 -0.07 2.77 16.60
N HIS A 137 -0.27 1.47 16.72
CA HIS A 137 0.15 0.51 15.71
C HIS A 137 -0.62 0.71 14.39
N MET A 138 -1.94 0.91 14.47
CA MET A 138 -2.79 1.25 13.31
C MET A 138 -2.33 2.54 12.61
N MET A 139 -2.06 3.61 13.36
CA MET A 139 -1.54 4.86 12.78
C MET A 139 -0.19 4.65 12.12
N MET A 140 0.71 3.90 12.74
CA MET A 140 2.03 3.59 12.18
C MET A 140 1.92 2.82 10.86
N ILE A 141 1.10 1.77 10.82
CA ILE A 141 0.86 0.97 9.61
C ILE A 141 0.22 1.82 8.50
N SER A 142 -0.76 2.66 8.86
CA SER A 142 -1.41 3.56 7.90
C SER A 142 -0.43 4.60 7.35
N ALA A 143 0.47 5.13 8.17
CA ALA A 143 1.51 6.07 7.73
C ALA A 143 2.52 5.42 6.77
N VAL A 144 2.95 4.19 7.05
CA VAL A 144 3.81 3.42 6.14
C VAL A 144 3.11 3.17 4.81
N HIS A 145 1.82 2.81 4.84
CA HIS A 145 1.04 2.61 3.63
C HIS A 145 0.94 3.89 2.79
N MET A 146 0.66 5.04 3.41
CA MET A 146 0.64 6.34 2.73
C MET A 146 2.01 6.71 2.16
N ALA A 147 3.10 6.46 2.91
CA ALA A 147 4.45 6.70 2.44
C ALA A 147 4.78 5.83 1.21
N SER A 148 4.39 4.55 1.23
CA SER A 148 4.53 3.62 0.11
C SER A 148 3.80 4.12 -1.14
N ILE A 149 2.53 4.51 -1.00
CA ILE A 149 1.73 5.11 -2.10
C ILE A 149 2.44 6.34 -2.67
N SER A 150 2.94 7.24 -1.81
CA SER A 150 3.61 8.47 -2.27
C SER A 150 4.90 8.18 -3.04
N MET A 151 5.66 7.20 -2.58
CA MET A 151 6.91 6.74 -3.20
C MET A 151 6.66 6.12 -4.57
N PHE A 152 5.65 5.26 -4.69
CA PHE A 152 5.30 4.64 -5.97
C PHE A 152 4.72 5.65 -6.97
N ARG A 153 3.97 6.64 -6.51
CA ARG A 153 3.51 7.75 -7.37
C ARG A 153 4.67 8.59 -7.89
N PHE A 154 5.68 8.84 -7.05
CA PHE A 154 6.89 9.53 -7.47
C PHE A 154 7.64 8.74 -8.54
N LEU A 155 7.87 7.44 -8.32
CA LEU A 155 8.52 6.56 -9.30
C LEU A 155 7.73 6.50 -10.63
N ALA A 156 6.41 6.33 -10.56
CA ALA A 156 5.54 6.34 -11.74
C ALA A 156 5.67 7.63 -12.55
N SER A 157 5.77 8.78 -11.87
CA SER A 157 5.93 10.09 -12.52
C SER A 157 7.29 10.25 -13.22
N VAL A 158 8.35 9.62 -12.72
CA VAL A 158 9.71 9.72 -13.28
C VAL A 158 9.82 8.84 -14.53
N PHE A 159 9.46 7.56 -14.43
CA PHE A 159 9.71 6.57 -15.48
C PHE A 159 8.68 6.57 -16.61
N ARG A 160 7.43 6.96 -16.35
CA ARG A 160 6.34 7.13 -17.36
C ARG A 160 6.06 5.89 -18.24
N SER A 161 6.61 4.72 -17.89
CA SER A 161 6.38 3.43 -18.53
C SER A 161 6.15 2.38 -17.46
N THR A 162 5.15 1.52 -17.64
CA THR A 162 4.77 0.51 -16.64
C THR A 162 5.92 -0.44 -16.35
N VAL A 163 6.65 -0.89 -17.38
CA VAL A 163 7.77 -1.84 -17.21
C VAL A 163 8.91 -1.20 -16.42
N ALA A 164 9.33 0.01 -16.81
CA ALA A 164 10.42 0.70 -16.13
C ALA A 164 10.05 1.09 -14.69
N SER A 165 8.82 1.53 -14.47
CA SER A 165 8.33 1.92 -13.15
C SER A 165 8.26 0.71 -12.21
N THR A 166 7.75 -0.44 -12.66
CA THR A 166 7.63 -1.64 -11.82
C THR A 166 9.00 -2.19 -11.43
N THR A 167 9.97 -2.19 -12.35
CA THR A 167 11.36 -2.58 -12.04
C THR A 167 12.01 -1.61 -11.05
N ALA A 168 11.78 -0.30 -11.19
CA ALA A 168 12.28 0.66 -10.22
C ALA A 168 11.58 0.52 -8.86
N GLY A 169 10.29 0.22 -8.84
CA GLY A 169 9.50 -0.05 -7.64
C GLY A 169 10.01 -1.25 -6.86
N SER A 170 10.28 -2.38 -7.54
CA SER A 170 10.84 -3.56 -6.89
C SER A 170 12.24 -3.32 -6.32
N LEU A 171 13.11 -2.62 -7.05
CA LEU A 171 14.43 -2.20 -6.55
C LEU A 171 14.32 -1.31 -5.31
N ALA A 172 13.36 -0.38 -5.32
CA ALA A 172 13.19 0.55 -4.23
C ALA A 172 12.62 -0.12 -2.97
N ILE A 173 11.76 -1.13 -3.10
CA ILE A 173 11.34 -2.00 -1.99
C ILE A 173 12.57 -2.69 -1.37
N VAL A 174 13.43 -3.30 -2.18
CA VAL A 174 14.64 -3.98 -1.71
C VAL A 174 15.55 -3.01 -0.95
N PHE A 175 15.68 -1.78 -1.46
CA PHE A 175 16.44 -0.73 -0.78
C PHE A 175 15.85 -0.43 0.60
N VAL A 176 14.54 -0.18 0.71
CA VAL A 176 13.88 0.06 2.01
C VAL A 176 14.04 -1.12 2.96
N MET A 177 13.95 -2.36 2.47
CA MET A 177 14.18 -3.56 3.28
C MET A 177 15.59 -3.61 3.85
N LEU A 178 16.60 -3.27 3.05
CA LEU A 178 18.01 -3.27 3.46
C LEU A 178 18.26 -2.26 4.59
N PHE A 179 17.66 -1.07 4.50
CA PHE A 179 17.79 0.00 5.50
C PHE A 179 16.81 -0.11 6.67
N SER A 180 15.92 -1.09 6.68
CA SER A 180 14.92 -1.26 7.75
C SER A 180 15.52 -1.67 9.10
N GLY A 181 16.82 -1.98 9.18
CA GLY A 181 17.53 -2.30 10.41
C GLY A 181 17.26 -3.70 10.99
N PHE A 182 16.33 -4.45 10.42
CA PHE A 182 16.06 -5.85 10.78
C PHE A 182 16.96 -6.84 10.03
N LEU A 183 17.25 -6.59 8.73
CA LEU A 183 18.08 -7.48 7.91
C LEU A 183 19.58 -7.37 8.20
N ILE A 184 20.07 -6.16 8.50
CA ILE A 184 21.48 -5.92 8.79
C ILE A 184 21.62 -5.81 10.31
N PRO A 185 22.22 -6.81 10.98
CA PRO A 185 22.51 -6.71 12.39
C PRO A 185 23.50 -5.56 12.58
N ARG A 186 23.11 -4.53 13.33
CA ARG A 186 24.06 -3.48 13.73
C ARG A 186 25.06 -4.10 14.70
N ARG A 187 26.21 -4.55 14.17
CA ARG A 187 27.35 -4.99 14.99
C ARG A 187 27.74 -3.83 15.90
N ARG A 188 27.78 -4.11 17.21
CA ARG A 188 28.30 -3.18 18.22
C ARG A 188 29.75 -2.83 17.92
#